data_AF-A0A3C1PE92-F1
#
_entry.id   AF-A0A3C1PE92-F1
#
_cell.length_a   1.000
_cell.length_b   1.000
_cell.length_c   1.000
_cell.angle_alpha   90.00
_cell.angle_beta   90.00
_cell.angle_gamma   90.00
#
_symmetry.space_group_name_H-M   'P 1'
#
loop_
_entity.id
_entity.type
_entity.pdbx_description
1 polymer ?
#
loop_
_entity_poly.entity_id
_entity_poly.type
_entity_poly.pdbx_seq_one_letter_code
_entity_poly.pdbx_strand_id
1 'polypeptide(L)'
;MTNLNSTTPDLSNHNLSPRTASLSEYSTLELAQALSERLAISERDWHRLKSDRNARAGEHLAAALVFLLKNQPKEVIPRLNQAVGWLERLISAPPCPTHGTTKKNKS
;
A
#
# COMPACT_ATOMS: atom_id res chain seq x y z
N MET A 1 40.19 -14.70 -27.35
CA MET A 1 40.34 -14.78 -25.88
C MET A 1 40.13 -13.37 -25.31
N THR A 2 38.93 -13.03 -24.89
CA THR A 2 38.64 -11.81 -24.13
C THR A 2 37.75 -12.18 -22.96
N ASN A 3 38.29 -12.04 -21.76
CA ASN A 3 37.69 -12.48 -20.51
C ASN A 3 36.48 -11.61 -20.14
N LEU A 4 35.44 -12.30 -19.67
CA LEU A 4 34.26 -11.77 -19.00
C LEU A 4 34.65 -11.30 -17.59
N ASN A 5 34.64 -10.00 -17.33
CA ASN A 5 34.57 -9.49 -15.96
C ASN A 5 33.13 -9.07 -15.68
N SER A 6 32.35 -10.04 -15.20
CA SER A 6 31.07 -9.82 -14.56
C SER A 6 31.31 -9.19 -13.18
N THR A 7 31.21 -7.87 -13.10
CA THR A 7 31.14 -7.17 -11.82
C THR A 7 29.77 -7.44 -11.20
N THR A 8 29.64 -8.56 -10.49
CA THR A 8 28.58 -8.72 -9.49
C THR A 8 28.90 -7.76 -8.34
N PRO A 9 27.99 -6.84 -7.97
CA PRO A 9 28.15 -6.09 -6.74
C PRO A 9 28.05 -7.06 -5.57
N ASP A 10 29.16 -7.23 -4.86
CA ASP A 10 29.22 -7.95 -3.60
C ASP A 10 28.36 -7.22 -2.55
N LEU A 11 27.21 -7.80 -2.22
CA LEU A 11 26.28 -7.31 -1.19
C LEU A 11 26.67 -7.75 0.23
N SER A 12 27.88 -8.30 0.43
CA SER A 12 28.32 -8.82 1.73
C SER A 12 28.83 -7.70 2.64
N ASN A 13 27.95 -6.77 3.03
CA ASN A 13 28.20 -5.95 4.20
C ASN A 13 26.88 -5.46 4.82
N HIS A 14 26.22 -6.36 5.55
CA HIS A 14 25.05 -6.01 6.34
C HIS A 14 25.36 -6.22 7.83
N ASN A 15 25.84 -5.15 8.47
CA ASN A 15 25.70 -5.01 9.91
C ASN A 15 24.20 -4.79 10.19
N LEU A 16 23.43 -5.89 10.20
CA LEU A 16 21.99 -5.89 10.41
C LEU A 16 21.72 -5.35 11.81
N SER A 17 20.96 -4.26 11.90
CA SER A 17 20.42 -3.79 13.17
C SER A 17 19.65 -4.94 13.86
N PRO A 18 19.63 -5.01 15.21
CA PRO A 18 18.83 -6.01 15.93
C PRO A 18 17.36 -6.05 15.47
N ARG A 19 16.80 -4.89 15.08
CA ARG A 19 15.46 -4.78 14.50
C ARG A 19 15.34 -5.44 13.11
N THR A 20 16.36 -5.34 12.26
CA THR A 20 16.32 -6.00 10.95
C THR A 20 16.58 -7.50 11.07
N ALA A 21 17.35 -7.93 12.07
CA ALA A 21 17.51 -9.35 12.40
C ALA A 21 16.18 -9.98 12.83
N SER A 22 15.41 -9.34 13.70
CA SER A 22 14.08 -9.86 14.09
C SER A 22 13.08 -9.88 12.93
N LEU A 23 13.18 -8.94 11.98
CA LEU A 23 12.31 -8.92 10.81
C LEU A 23 12.67 -9.99 9.77
N SER A 24 13.89 -10.54 9.82
CA SER A 24 14.33 -11.61 8.91
C SER A 24 13.62 -12.95 9.14
N GLU A 25 12.95 -13.11 10.28
CA GLU A 25 12.12 -14.27 10.61
C GLU A 25 10.82 -14.33 9.78
N TYR A 26 10.40 -13.20 9.22
CA TYR A 26 9.20 -13.08 8.41
C TYR A 26 9.55 -13.04 6.92
N SER A 27 8.73 -13.69 6.11
CA SER A 27 8.81 -13.54 4.66
C SER A 27 8.44 -12.12 4.22
N THR A 28 8.95 -11.71 3.05
CA THR A 28 8.58 -10.42 2.43
C THR A 28 7.06 -10.28 2.27
N LEU A 29 6.36 -11.39 2.01
CA LEU A 29 4.92 -11.41 1.89
C LEU A 29 4.23 -11.12 3.22
N GLU A 30 4.64 -11.76 4.31
CA GLU A 30 4.09 -11.53 5.65
C GLU A 30 4.33 -10.09 6.10
N LEU A 31 5.52 -9.54 5.84
CA LEU A 31 5.82 -8.14 6.14
C LEU A 31 4.93 -7.18 5.35
N ALA A 32 4.69 -7.44 4.07
CA ALA A 32 3.79 -6.63 3.25
C ALA A 32 2.33 -6.74 3.70
N GLN A 33 1.87 -7.94 4.10
CA GLN A 33 0.53 -8.14 4.64
C GLN A 33 0.35 -7.41 5.96
N ALA A 34 1.30 -7.53 6.89
CA ALA A 34 1.28 -6.81 8.16
C ALA A 34 1.30 -5.28 7.98
N LEU A 35 2.06 -4.78 7.00
CA LEU A 35 2.05 -3.36 6.63
C LEU A 35 0.69 -2.94 6.07
N SER A 36 0.11 -3.74 5.16
CA SER A 36 -1.21 -3.48 4.58
C SER A 36 -2.29 -3.44 5.65
N GLU A 37 -2.26 -4.33 6.63
CA GLU A 37 -3.19 -4.34 7.77
C GLU A 37 -3.02 -3.10 8.65
N ARG A 38 -1.77 -2.68 8.90
CA ARG A 38 -1.47 -1.47 9.70
C ARG A 38 -1.94 -0.18 9.02
N LEU A 39 -1.93 -0.15 7.69
CA LEU A 39 -2.34 1.03 6.91
C LEU A 39 -3.81 1.01 6.49
N ALA A 40 -4.53 -0.10 6.72
CA ALA A 40 -5.95 -0.19 6.45
C ALA A 40 -6.73 0.83 7.31
N ILE A 41 -7.57 1.63 6.66
CA ILE A 41 -8.41 2.60 7.35
C ILE A 41 -9.62 1.87 7.92
N SER A 42 -9.63 1.72 9.24
CA SER A 42 -10.75 1.13 9.97
C SER A 42 -12.00 1.99 9.91
N GLU A 43 -13.18 1.41 10.17
CA GLU A 43 -14.44 2.18 10.28
C GLU A 43 -14.35 3.31 11.32
N ARG A 44 -13.63 3.06 12.42
CA ARG A 44 -13.40 4.04 13.50
C ARG A 44 -12.61 5.24 12.98
N ASP A 45 -11.62 5.00 12.15
CA ASP A 45 -10.72 6.04 11.62
C ASP A 45 -11.22 6.66 10.31
N TRP A 46 -12.26 6.08 9.70
CA TRP A 46 -12.81 6.51 8.42
C TRP A 46 -13.09 8.01 8.38
N HIS A 47 -13.83 8.52 9.36
CA HIS A 47 -14.20 9.95 9.38
C HIS A 47 -13.00 10.88 9.44
N ARG A 48 -11.91 10.45 10.09
CA ARG A 48 -10.66 11.20 10.22
C ARG A 48 -9.79 11.10 8.97
N LEU A 49 -9.68 9.92 8.37
CA LEU A 49 -8.66 9.61 7.35
C LEU A 49 -9.22 9.48 5.93
N LYS A 50 -10.54 9.45 5.72
CA LYS A 50 -11.16 9.23 4.39
C LYS A 50 -10.69 10.22 3.32
N SER A 51 -10.34 11.43 3.71
CA SER A 51 -9.85 12.49 2.81
C SER A 51 -8.35 12.79 2.98
N ASP A 52 -7.67 12.08 3.88
CA ASP A 52 -6.22 12.21 4.04
C ASP A 52 -5.54 11.50 2.88
N ARG A 53 -4.98 12.30 1.97
CA ARG A 53 -4.37 11.82 0.73
C ARG A 53 -3.23 10.85 0.98
N ASN A 54 -2.42 11.10 2.01
CA ASN A 54 -1.26 10.26 2.31
C ASN A 54 -1.72 8.94 2.93
N ALA A 55 -2.70 8.98 3.83
CA ALA A 55 -3.27 7.77 4.41
C ALA A 55 -3.92 6.88 3.34
N ARG A 56 -4.75 7.47 2.47
CA ARG A 56 -5.41 6.76 1.36
C ARG A 56 -4.41 6.22 0.35
N ALA A 57 -3.41 7.00 -0.05
CA ALA A 57 -2.37 6.52 -0.96
C ALA A 57 -1.56 5.37 -0.34
N GLY A 58 -1.18 5.49 0.95
CA GLY A 58 -0.45 4.46 1.67
C GLY A 58 -1.20 3.13 1.76
N GLU A 59 -2.51 3.17 2.07
CA GLU A 59 -3.39 2.00 2.08
C GLU A 59 -3.37 1.28 0.72
N HIS A 60 -3.54 2.03 -0.38
CA HIS A 60 -3.54 1.47 -1.73
C HIS A 60 -2.17 0.92 -2.14
N LEU A 61 -1.07 1.60 -1.81
CA LEU A 61 0.30 1.15 -2.12
C LEU A 61 0.66 -0.14 -1.37
N ALA A 62 0.35 -0.23 -0.09
CA ALA A 62 0.63 -1.43 0.70
C ALA A 62 -0.16 -2.63 0.19
N ALA A 63 -1.43 -2.44 -0.16
CA ALA A 63 -2.22 -3.48 -0.80
C ALA A 63 -1.63 -3.89 -2.17
N ALA A 64 -1.22 -2.92 -3.00
CA ALA A 64 -0.60 -3.20 -4.30
C ALA A 64 0.68 -4.05 -4.16
N LEU A 65 1.50 -3.77 -3.15
CA LEU A 65 2.71 -4.54 -2.84
C LEU A 65 2.37 -6.00 -2.51
N VAL A 66 1.33 -6.26 -1.71
CA VAL A 66 0.87 -7.63 -1.42
C VAL A 66 0.49 -8.37 -2.70
N PHE A 67 -0.28 -7.75 -3.59
CA PHE A 67 -0.66 -8.38 -4.87
C PHE A 67 0.54 -8.60 -5.79
N LEU A 68 1.48 -7.67 -5.82
CA LEU A 68 2.71 -7.81 -6.60
C LEU A 68 3.54 -9.00 -6.13
N LEU A 69 3.76 -9.15 -4.83
CA LEU A 69 4.50 -10.26 -4.23
C LEU A 69 3.78 -11.61 -4.41
N LYS A 70 2.47 -11.61 -4.63
CA LYS A 70 1.68 -12.80 -5.00
C LYS A 70 1.66 -13.08 -6.51
N ASN A 71 2.40 -12.32 -7.32
CA ASN A 71 2.40 -12.40 -8.79
C ASN A 71 1.01 -12.16 -9.41
N GLN A 72 0.24 -11.20 -8.87
CA GLN A 72 -1.11 -10.86 -9.33
C GLN A 72 -1.16 -9.45 -9.96
N PRO A 73 -0.50 -9.21 -11.11
CA PRO A 73 -0.34 -7.87 -11.68
C PRO A 73 -1.66 -7.18 -12.06
N LYS A 74 -2.70 -7.96 -12.36
CA LYS A 74 -4.05 -7.44 -12.65
C LYS A 74 -4.65 -6.66 -11.49
N GLU A 75 -4.31 -7.03 -10.26
CA GLU A 75 -4.76 -6.36 -9.03
C GLU A 75 -3.86 -5.19 -8.62
N VAL A 76 -2.62 -5.15 -9.12
CA VAL A 76 -1.61 -4.13 -8.78
C VAL A 76 -1.95 -2.81 -9.44
N ILE A 77 -2.16 -2.81 -10.76
CA ILE A 77 -2.40 -1.59 -11.55
C ILE A 77 -3.55 -0.73 -11.01
N PRO A 78 -4.77 -1.26 -10.76
CA PRO A 78 -5.86 -0.43 -10.26
C PRO A 78 -5.54 0.21 -8.90
N ARG A 79 -4.77 -0.47 -8.03
CA ARG A 79 -4.38 0.06 -6.72
C ARG A 79 -3.32 1.15 -6.82
N LEU A 80 -2.34 0.99 -7.71
CA LEU A 80 -1.38 2.06 -7.99
C LEU A 80 -2.07 3.30 -8.55
N ASN A 81 -3.02 3.13 -9.47
CA ASN A 81 -3.80 4.25 -10.00
C ASN A 81 -4.60 4.98 -8.92
N GLN A 82 -5.18 4.25 -7.97
CA GLN A 82 -5.85 4.87 -6.82
C GLN A 82 -4.86 5.66 -5.96
N ALA A 83 -3.70 5.08 -5.63
CA ALA A 83 -2.68 5.77 -4.85
C ALA A 83 -2.20 7.06 -5.52
N VAL A 84 -1.89 7.00 -6.82
CA VAL A 84 -1.50 8.18 -7.61
C VAL A 84 -2.62 9.20 -7.64
N GLY A 85 -3.87 8.78 -7.90
CA GLY A 85 -5.02 9.68 -7.93
C GLY A 85 -5.26 10.40 -6.61
N TRP A 86 -4.97 9.77 -5.47
CA TRP A 86 -5.00 10.42 -4.16
C TRP A 86 -3.91 11.46 -3.99
N LEU A 87 -2.67 11.16 -4.38
CA LEU A 87 -1.52 12.08 -4.29
C LEU A 87 -1.70 13.30 -5.20
N GLU A 88 -2.17 13.07 -6.43
CA GLU A 88 -2.44 14.09 -7.45
C GLU A 88 -3.76 14.86 -7.23
N ARG A 89 -4.52 14.53 -6.17
CA ARG A 89 -5.83 15.16 -5.86
C ARG A 89 -6.88 14.97 -6.95
N LEU A 90 -6.75 13.93 -7.77
CA LEU A 90 -7.71 13.58 -8.83
C LEU A 90 -8.90 12.78 -8.30
N ILE A 91 -8.77 12.20 -7.11
CA ILE A 91 -9.80 11.38 -6.46
C ILE A 91 -10.23 12.09 -5.18
N SER A 92 -11.54 12.04 -4.90
CA SER A 92 -12.14 12.50 -3.65
C SER A 92 -12.72 11.34 -2.87
N ALA A 93 -12.81 11.50 -1.55
CA ALA A 93 -13.39 10.50 -0.68
C ALA A 93 -14.82 10.17 -1.10
N PRO A 94 -15.21 8.88 -1.17
CA PRO A 94 -16.60 8.54 -1.39
C PRO A 94 -17.46 9.07 -0.22
N PRO A 95 -18.75 9.39 -0.47
CA PRO A 95 -19.66 9.80 0.58
C PRO A 95 -19.75 8.72 1.66
N CYS A 96 -20.02 9.13 2.92
CA CYS A 96 -20.17 8.20 4.02
C CYS A 96 -21.31 7.20 3.72
N PRO A 97 -21.11 5.89 3.94
CA PRO A 97 -22.14 4.88 3.66
C PRO A 97 -23.42 5.09 4.48
N THR A 98 -23.31 5.73 5.65
CA THR A 98 -24.43 5.98 6.59
C THR A 98 -25.24 7.24 6.29
N HIS A 99 -24.94 7.99 5.22
CA HIS A 99 -25.67 9.22 4.85
C HIS A 99 -26.13 9.18 3.38
N GLY A 100 -27.06 8.27 3.07
CA GLY A 100 -27.48 8.02 1.70
C GLY A 100 -28.95 7.73 1.47
N THR A 101 -29.91 8.11 2.34
CA THR A 101 -31.36 7.96 2.03
C THR A 101 -32.26 8.97 2.75
N THR A 102 -32.17 10.26 2.42
CA THR A 102 -33.33 11.15 2.60
C THR A 102 -33.67 11.80 1.26
N LYS A 103 -34.46 11.08 0.45
CA LYS A 103 -35.24 11.69 -0.63
C LYS A 103 -36.21 12.67 0.04
N LYS A 104 -35.94 13.97 -0.06
CA LYS A 104 -36.95 14.99 0.25
C LYS A 104 -37.99 14.97 -0.87
N ASN A 105 -39.13 14.32 -0.62
CA ASN A 105 -40.34 14.59 -1.40
C ASN A 105 -40.78 16.02 -1.07
N LYS A 106 -40.72 16.93 -2.04
CA LYS A 106 -41.39 18.24 -1.94
C LYS A 106 -42.85 18.05 -2.33
N SER A 107 -43.75 18.30 -1.38
CA SER A 107 -45.17 18.59 -1.63
C SER A 107 -45.34 20.01 -2.14
#